data_AF-A0A2M7RU77-F1
#
_entry.id   AF-A0A2M7RU77-F1
#
_cell.length_a   1.000
_cell.length_b   1.000
_cell.length_c   1.000
_cell.angle_alpha   90.00
_cell.angle_beta   90.00
_cell.angle_gamma   90.00
#
_symmetry.space_group_name_H-M   'P 1'
#
loop_
_entity.id
_entity.type
_entity.pdbx_description
1 polymer ?
#
loop_
_entity_poly.entity_id
_entity_poly.type
_entity_poly.pdbx_seq_one_letter_code
_entity_poly.pdbx_strand_id
1 'polypeptide(L)'
;MFSFKSKIFLYVRLYTNAVLIRDVVNKKELKREATKPFSNNRLLFADFINGEEFLIATIKELFEGKPNSTFNILIQPMEKIEGGLSSVENRALMDVAEYIGGRNIVIYDKTNLLSDNMVLEMVKNS
;
A
#
# COMPACT_ATOMS: atom_id res chain seq x y z
N MET A 1 -20.69 -11.04 8.13
CA MET A 1 -20.99 -10.27 6.90
C MET A 1 -20.14 -9.02 6.93
N PHE A 2 -18.99 -9.02 6.24
CA PHE A 2 -18.08 -7.87 6.24
C PHE A 2 -18.73 -6.74 5.42
N SER A 3 -19.06 -5.63 6.09
CA SER A 3 -19.65 -4.46 5.44
C SER A 3 -18.55 -3.64 4.78
N PHE A 4 -18.57 -3.53 3.45
CA PHE A 4 -17.72 -2.62 2.67
C PHE A 4 -18.12 -1.16 2.95
N LYS A 5 -17.73 -0.62 4.10
CA LYS A 5 -18.10 0.73 4.52
C LYS A 5 -17.16 1.81 3.97
N SER A 6 -15.93 1.44 3.58
CA SER A 6 -14.98 2.37 2.95
C SER A 6 -15.27 2.55 1.45
N LYS A 7 -15.28 3.81 1.01
CA LYS A 7 -15.39 4.19 -0.41
C LYS A 7 -14.04 4.51 -1.06
N ILE A 8 -12.93 4.46 -0.30
CA ILE A 8 -11.60 4.84 -0.79
C ILE A 8 -10.81 3.57 -1.10
N PHE A 9 -10.33 3.45 -2.33
CA PHE A 9 -9.53 2.33 -2.80
C PHE A 9 -8.13 2.83 -3.13
N LEU A 10 -7.15 2.41 -2.35
CA LEU A 10 -5.75 2.77 -2.52
C LEU A 10 -5.00 1.63 -3.18
N TYR A 11 -4.34 1.95 -4.29
CA TYR A 11 -3.34 1.09 -4.89
C TYR A 11 -1.95 1.62 -4.55
N VAL A 12 -1.25 0.91 -3.69
CA VAL A 12 0.08 1.25 -3.19
C VAL A 12 1.11 0.39 -3.91
N ARG A 13 1.86 0.99 -4.84
CA ARG A 13 3.01 0.34 -5.46
C ARG A 13 4.26 0.67 -4.66
N LEU A 14 4.89 -0.34 -4.09
CA LEU A 14 6.04 -0.21 -3.21
C LEU A 14 7.34 -0.48 -3.97
N TYR A 15 8.29 0.43 -3.82
CA TYR A 15 9.63 0.38 -4.38
C TYR A 15 10.66 0.59 -3.26
N THR A 16 11.94 0.46 -3.56
CA THR A 16 13.02 0.71 -2.61
C THR A 16 12.98 2.18 -2.15
N ASN A 17 12.65 2.40 -0.89
CA ASN A 17 12.49 3.72 -0.26
C ASN A 17 11.55 4.67 -1.02
N ALA A 18 10.59 4.14 -1.78
CA ALA A 18 9.67 4.97 -2.56
C ALA A 18 8.31 4.30 -2.73
N VAL A 19 7.28 5.10 -2.96
CA VAL A 19 5.91 4.62 -3.21
C VAL A 19 5.25 5.40 -4.33
N LEU A 20 4.32 4.74 -4.99
CA LEU A 20 3.34 5.35 -5.87
C LEU A 20 1.95 4.96 -5.39
N ILE A 21 1.25 5.90 -4.78
CA ILE A 21 -0.08 5.69 -4.22
C ILE A 21 -1.12 6.30 -5.15
N ARG A 22 -2.09 5.49 -5.55
CA ARG A 22 -3.21 5.90 -6.41
C ARG A 22 -4.53 5.70 -5.68
N ASP A 23 -5.33 6.76 -5.61
CA ASP A 23 -6.77 6.65 -5.37
C ASP A 23 -7.42 6.20 -6.67
N VAL A 24 -7.84 4.95 -6.71
CA VAL A 24 -8.36 4.28 -7.90
C VAL A 24 -9.70 4.90 -8.36
N VAL A 25 -10.52 5.38 -7.42
CA VAL A 25 -11.85 5.92 -7.70
C VAL A 25 -11.73 7.33 -8.26
N ASN A 26 -10.95 8.18 -7.60
CA ASN A 26 -10.81 9.59 -7.98
C ASN A 26 -9.67 9.82 -8.99
N LYS A 27 -8.93 8.77 -9.37
CA LYS A 27 -7.78 8.80 -10.30
C LYS A 27 -6.69 9.79 -9.87
N LYS A 28 -6.62 10.14 -8.58
CA LYS A 28 -5.52 10.91 -8.01
C LYS A 28 -4.35 9.98 -7.76
N GLU A 29 -3.14 10.44 -8.04
CA GLU A 29 -1.94 9.64 -7.86
C GLU A 29 -0.81 10.52 -7.32
N LEU A 30 0.00 9.95 -6.44
CA LEU A 30 1.12 10.61 -5.82
C LEU A 30 2.33 9.67 -5.75
N LYS A 31 3.44 10.08 -6.36
CA LYS A 31 4.74 9.43 -6.24
C LYS A 31 5.58 10.15 -5.21
N ARG A 32 6.15 9.44 -4.24
CA ARG A 32 7.09 10.01 -3.26
C ARG A 32 8.27 9.09 -3.02
N GLU A 33 9.39 9.70 -2.68
CA GLU A 33 10.61 9.04 -2.20
C GLU A 33 10.79 9.40 -0.73
N ALA A 34 11.19 8.43 0.07
CA ALA A 34 11.39 8.61 1.50
C ALA A 34 12.74 9.25 1.78
N THR A 35 12.75 10.25 2.66
CA THR A 35 13.98 10.89 3.14
C THR A 35 14.69 10.04 4.19
N LYS A 36 13.93 9.30 5.00
CA LYS A 36 14.44 8.26 5.90
C LYS A 36 14.24 6.89 5.24
N PRO A 37 15.28 6.07 5.10
CA PRO A 37 15.15 4.77 4.46
C PRO A 37 14.28 3.83 5.29
N PHE A 38 13.43 3.07 4.63
CA PHE A 38 12.64 1.99 5.22
C PHE A 38 12.87 0.63 4.57
N SER A 39 13.59 0.58 3.44
CA SER A 39 14.02 -0.64 2.77
C SER A 39 15.47 -0.98 3.15
N ASN A 40 15.86 -2.24 2.98
CA ASN A 40 17.25 -2.66 3.04
C ASN A 40 17.63 -3.47 1.78
N ASN A 41 18.82 -4.08 1.74
CA ASN A 41 19.29 -4.83 0.57
C ASN A 41 18.34 -5.97 0.15
N ARG A 42 17.65 -6.61 1.10
CA ARG A 42 16.80 -7.78 0.87
C ARG A 42 15.30 -7.47 0.88
N LEU A 43 14.87 -6.58 1.75
CA LEU A 43 13.45 -6.31 2.01
C LEU A 43 13.07 -4.92 1.51
N LEU A 44 11.94 -4.82 0.80
CA LEU A 44 11.34 -3.53 0.46
C LEU A 44 10.77 -2.81 1.67
N PHE A 45 10.33 -3.55 2.70
CA PHE A 45 9.80 -2.99 3.93
C PHE A 45 10.51 -3.63 5.12
N ALA A 46 11.61 -2.99 5.55
CA ALA A 46 12.51 -3.47 6.59
C ALA A 46 12.39 -2.69 7.91
N ASP A 47 12.05 -1.41 7.84
CA ASP A 47 11.88 -0.53 8.99
C ASP A 47 10.43 -0.07 9.06
N PHE A 48 9.72 -0.61 10.05
CA PHE A 48 8.30 -0.34 10.21
C PHE A 48 8.02 1.12 10.56
N ILE A 49 8.84 1.73 11.42
CA ILE A 49 8.61 3.09 11.94
C ILE A 49 8.83 4.12 10.83
N ASN A 50 9.96 4.01 10.11
CA ASN A 50 10.22 4.92 9.00
C ASN A 50 9.21 4.71 7.85
N GLY A 51 8.82 3.46 7.59
CA GLY A 51 7.86 3.12 6.55
C GLY A 51 6.43 3.60 6.85
N GLU A 52 5.94 3.43 8.09
CA GLU A 52 4.60 3.87 8.49
C GLU A 52 4.50 5.40 8.44
N GLU A 53 5.49 6.12 8.99
CA GLU A 53 5.49 7.59 9.02
C GLU A 53 5.42 8.15 7.60
N PHE A 54 6.22 7.56 6.71
CA PHE A 54 6.29 7.93 5.30
C PHE A 54 4.98 7.65 4.54
N LEU A 55 4.39 6.47 4.72
CA LEU A 55 3.11 6.12 4.09
C LEU A 55 1.98 7.03 4.56
N ILE A 56 1.90 7.29 5.87
CA ILE A 56 0.89 8.19 6.45
C ILE A 56 1.07 9.62 5.91
N ALA A 57 2.30 10.11 5.82
CA ALA A 57 2.58 11.43 5.27
C ALA A 57 2.17 11.53 3.79
N THR A 58 2.52 10.52 2.99
CA THR A 58 2.17 10.46 1.56
C THR A 58 0.66 10.39 1.34
N ILE A 59 -0.07 9.60 2.13
CA ILE A 59 -1.53 9.53 2.06
C ILE A 59 -2.16 10.86 2.46
N LYS A 60 -1.67 11.51 3.51
CA LYS A 60 -2.17 12.83 3.91
C LYS A 60 -1.98 13.86 2.81
N GLU A 61 -0.84 13.83 2.12
CA GLU A 61 -0.58 14.72 1.00
C GLU A 61 -1.51 14.45 -0.19
N LEU A 62 -1.74 13.16 -0.53
CA LEU A 62 -2.66 12.77 -1.61
C LEU A 62 -4.09 13.31 -1.40
N PHE A 63 -4.54 13.38 -0.14
CA PHE A 63 -5.87 13.86 0.24
C PHE A 63 -5.89 15.29 0.78
N GLU A 64 -4.76 16.03 0.74
CA GLU A 64 -4.64 17.39 1.27
C GLU A 64 -5.08 17.52 2.75
N GLY A 65 -4.84 16.48 3.56
CA GLY A 65 -5.26 16.42 4.96
C GLY A 65 -5.34 15.01 5.52
N LYS A 66 -5.83 14.85 6.76
CA LYS A 66 -6.12 13.52 7.32
C LYS A 66 -7.46 13.02 6.79
N PRO A 67 -7.50 11.99 5.93
CA PRO A 67 -8.77 11.37 5.56
C PRO A 67 -9.45 10.77 6.80
N ASN A 68 -10.68 11.20 7.09
CA ASN A 68 -11.51 10.65 8.18
C ASN A 68 -12.14 9.29 7.84
N SER A 69 -11.57 8.57 6.87
CA SER A 69 -12.11 7.34 6.31
C SER A 69 -11.11 6.21 6.41
N THR A 70 -11.62 4.99 6.60
CA THR A 70 -10.84 3.77 6.41
C THR A 70 -10.57 3.54 4.92
N PHE A 71 -9.64 2.65 4.59
CA PHE A 71 -9.26 2.35 3.22
C PHE A 71 -9.47 0.88 2.86
N ASN A 72 -9.77 0.65 1.58
CA ASN A 72 -9.55 -0.61 0.90
C ASN A 72 -8.16 -0.50 0.24
N ILE A 73 -7.19 -1.34 0.60
CA ILE A 73 -5.79 -1.19 0.19
C ILE A 73 -5.33 -2.42 -0.58
N LEU A 74 -4.75 -2.19 -1.76
CA LEU A 74 -3.90 -3.19 -2.42
C LEU A 74 -2.46 -2.70 -2.37
N ILE A 75 -1.58 -3.47 -1.74
CA ILE A 75 -0.13 -3.23 -1.77
C ILE A 75 0.48 -4.18 -2.80
N GLN A 76 1.27 -3.62 -3.71
CA GLN A 76 2.06 -4.38 -4.68
C GLN A 76 3.54 -4.01 -4.55
N PRO A 77 4.38 -4.92 -4.05
CA PRO A 77 5.82 -4.79 -4.13
C PRO A 77 6.28 -4.92 -5.59
N MET A 78 6.95 -3.91 -6.11
CA MET A 78 7.34 -3.81 -7.53
C MET A 78 8.77 -4.28 -7.78
N GLU A 79 9.55 -4.52 -6.72
CA GLU A 79 10.96 -4.90 -6.76
C GLU A 79 11.25 -5.93 -5.66
N LYS A 80 12.42 -6.60 -5.72
CA LYS A 80 12.90 -7.54 -4.69
C LYS A 80 11.89 -8.65 -4.31
N ILE A 81 11.07 -9.08 -5.26
CA ILE A 81 10.13 -10.20 -5.11
C ILE A 81 10.66 -11.50 -5.70
N GLU A 82 11.99 -11.62 -5.82
CA GLU A 82 12.65 -12.84 -6.31
C GLU A 82 12.37 -14.00 -5.34
N GLY A 83 11.54 -14.96 -5.76
CA GLY A 83 11.08 -16.06 -4.90
C GLY A 83 9.80 -15.78 -4.13
N GLY A 84 9.11 -14.66 -4.41
CA GLY A 84 7.91 -14.23 -3.71
C GLY A 84 8.20 -13.57 -2.36
N LEU A 85 7.14 -13.13 -1.67
CA LEU A 85 7.27 -12.55 -0.33
C LEU A 85 7.38 -13.65 0.72
N SER A 86 8.34 -13.52 1.63
CA SER A 86 8.37 -14.35 2.83
C SER A 86 7.16 -14.06 3.74
N SER A 87 6.87 -14.99 4.65
CA SER A 87 5.79 -14.81 5.64
C SER A 87 6.00 -13.57 6.52
N VAL A 88 7.24 -13.23 6.82
CA VAL A 88 7.61 -12.04 7.61
C VAL A 88 7.32 -10.77 6.81
N GLU A 89 7.69 -10.71 5.53
CA GLU A 89 7.41 -9.56 4.67
C GLU A 89 5.92 -9.36 4.47
N ASN A 90 5.20 -10.44 4.16
CA ASN A 90 3.76 -10.39 3.98
C ASN A 90 3.06 -9.89 5.25
N ARG A 91 3.52 -10.33 6.43
CA ARG A 91 2.98 -9.87 7.71
C ARG A 91 3.31 -8.38 7.97
N ALA A 92 4.54 -7.95 7.73
CA ALA A 92 4.92 -6.55 7.89
C ALA A 92 4.10 -5.60 7.01
N LEU A 93 3.84 -5.99 5.75
CA LEU A 93 3.00 -5.23 4.84
C LEU A 93 1.53 -5.21 5.27
N MET A 94 1.01 -6.34 5.78
CA MET A 94 -0.33 -6.41 6.35
C MET A 94 -0.47 -5.49 7.57
N ASP A 95 0.48 -5.57 8.51
CA ASP A 95 0.47 -4.78 9.74
C ASP A 95 0.50 -3.28 9.46
N VAL A 96 1.35 -2.82 8.53
CA VAL A 96 1.39 -1.39 8.18
C VAL A 96 0.11 -0.96 7.47
N ALA A 97 -0.46 -1.80 6.60
CA ALA A 97 -1.72 -1.51 5.93
C ALA A 97 -2.89 -1.39 6.93
N GLU A 98 -2.96 -2.26 7.94
CA GLU A 98 -3.93 -2.16 9.02
C GLU A 98 -3.72 -0.87 9.83
N TYR A 99 -2.46 -0.57 10.18
CA TYR A 99 -2.11 0.60 10.99
C TYR A 99 -2.51 1.92 10.32
N ILE A 100 -2.29 2.06 9.01
CA ILE A 100 -2.68 3.27 8.25
C ILE A 100 -4.18 3.36 7.96
N GLY A 101 -5.00 2.44 8.47
CA GLY A 101 -6.46 2.48 8.38
C GLY A 101 -7.08 1.56 7.32
N GLY A 102 -6.31 0.60 6.80
CA GLY A 102 -6.79 -0.46 5.92
C GLY A 102 -7.81 -1.37 6.61
N ARG A 103 -8.87 -1.74 5.89
CA ARG A 103 -9.91 -2.68 6.37
C ARG A 103 -10.04 -3.91 5.50
N ASN A 104 -9.92 -3.73 4.20
CA ASN A 104 -9.81 -4.80 3.21
C ASN A 104 -8.44 -4.64 2.58
N ILE A 105 -7.55 -5.58 2.83
CA ILE A 105 -6.14 -5.48 2.49
C ILE A 105 -5.75 -6.67 1.63
N VAL A 106 -5.17 -6.38 0.47
CA VAL A 106 -4.62 -7.37 -0.44
C VAL A 106 -3.14 -7.08 -0.64
N ILE A 107 -2.30 -8.09 -0.44
CA ILE A 107 -0.90 -8.04 -0.84
C ILE A 107 -0.78 -8.81 -2.15
N TYR A 108 -0.31 -8.14 -3.20
CA TYR A 108 -0.13 -8.71 -4.53
C TYR A 108 1.35 -8.78 -4.88
N ASP A 109 1.89 -9.99 -4.93
CA ASP A 109 3.32 -10.29 -5.02
C ASP A 109 3.81 -10.56 -6.45
N LYS A 110 3.07 -10.10 -7.47
CA LYS A 110 3.49 -10.21 -8.88
C LYS A 110 3.94 -8.86 -9.41
N THR A 111 4.84 -8.84 -10.39
CA THR A 111 5.36 -7.59 -11.00
C THR A 111 4.46 -6.98 -12.06
N ASN A 112 3.45 -7.70 -12.57
CA ASN A 112 2.59 -7.16 -13.62
C ASN A 112 1.76 -5.98 -13.10
N LEU A 113 1.75 -4.88 -13.84
CA LEU A 113 0.95 -3.72 -13.48
C LEU A 113 -0.54 -4.07 -13.52
N LEU A 114 -1.26 -3.75 -12.46
CA LEU A 114 -2.69 -3.93 -12.39
C LEU A 114 -3.42 -2.71 -12.95
N SER A 115 -4.53 -2.97 -13.65
CA SER A 115 -5.48 -1.91 -14.02
C SER A 115 -6.34 -1.51 -12.83
N ASP A 116 -6.91 -0.31 -12.87
CA ASP A 116 -7.84 0.19 -11.85
C ASP A 116 -8.98 -0.81 -11.57
N ASN A 117 -9.54 -1.45 -12.61
CA ASN A 117 -10.61 -2.44 -12.45
C ASN A 117 -10.14 -3.70 -11.71
N MET A 118 -8.94 -4.21 -12.05
CA MET A 118 -8.39 -5.39 -11.37
C MET A 118 -8.12 -5.13 -9.89
N VAL A 119 -7.63 -3.93 -9.55
CA VAL A 119 -7.44 -3.55 -8.14
C VAL A 119 -8.79 -3.55 -7.41
N LEU A 120 -9.82 -2.94 -8.00
CA LEU A 120 -11.15 -2.90 -7.40
C LEU A 120 -11.74 -4.30 -7.19
N GLU A 121 -11.58 -5.21 -8.16
CA GLU A 121 -12.05 -6.59 -8.05
C GLU A 121 -11.33 -7.36 -6.96
N MET A 122 -9.99 -7.25 -6.89
CA MET A 122 -9.20 -7.96 -5.88
C MET A 122 -9.57 -7.54 -4.47
N VAL A 123 -9.68 -6.23 -4.21
CA VAL A 123 -9.96 -5.74 -2.85
C VAL A 123 -11.44 -5.89 -2.46
N LYS A 124 -12.37 -5.99 -3.42
CA LYS A 124 -13.78 -6.30 -3.12
C LYS A 124 -14.03 -7.76 -2.77
N ASN A 125 -13.13 -8.65 -3.14
CA ASN A 125 -13.26 -10.09 -2.94
C ASN A 125 -12.41 -10.62 -1.76
N SER A 126 -11.67 -9.75 -1.07
CA SER A 126 -10.83 -10.08 0.09
C SER A 126 -11.60 -10.15 1.40
#